data_AF-A0A9D9WUD8-F1
#
_entry.id   AF-A0A9D9WUD8-F1
#
_cell.length_a   1.000
_cell.length_b   1.000
_cell.length_c   1.000
_cell.angle_alpha   90.00
_cell.angle_beta   90.00
_cell.angle_gamma   90.00
#
_symmetry.space_group_name_H-M   'P 1'
#
loop_
_entity.id
_entity.type
_entity.pdbx_description
1 polymer ?
#
loop_
_entity_poly.entity_id
_entity_poly.type
_entity_poly.pdbx_seq_one_letter_code
_entity_poly.pdbx_strand_id
1 'polypeptide(L)'
;MSEPMYLAKSEDGYPALLPQMANRHGLITGATGTGKTVTLQSMAERLSFAGVPVFMADVKGDLSGMGVAGTPSEKLLKRIAELGLDGFTPYANPVAFWDVFGENGIPIRATVSDMGP
;
A
#
# COMPACT_ATOMS: atom_id res chain seq x y z
N MET A 1 10.53 -10.88 -18.66
CA MET A 1 10.97 -10.44 -17.30
C MET A 1 9.87 -9.56 -16.74
N SER A 2 9.55 -9.64 -15.45
CA SER A 2 8.54 -8.77 -14.83
C SER A 2 9.03 -7.33 -14.80
N GLU A 3 8.16 -6.36 -15.09
CA GLU A 3 8.53 -4.95 -15.07
C GLU A 3 8.94 -4.47 -13.65
N PRO A 4 9.96 -3.60 -13.53
CA PRO A 4 10.33 -3.02 -12.24
C PRO A 4 9.22 -2.14 -11.64
N MET A 5 8.97 -2.28 -10.34
CA MET A 5 8.02 -1.43 -9.62
C MET A 5 8.74 -0.21 -9.04
N TYR A 6 8.72 0.91 -9.76
CA TYR A 6 9.37 2.17 -9.33
C TYR A 6 8.79 2.73 -8.03
N LEU A 7 9.55 2.83 -6.96
CA LEU A 7 9.04 3.29 -5.65
C LEU A 7 9.35 4.76 -5.37
N ALA A 8 10.41 5.31 -5.97
CA ALA A 8 10.88 6.64 -5.66
C ALA A 8 11.58 7.29 -6.86
N LYS A 9 11.90 8.58 -6.69
CA LYS A 9 12.77 9.36 -7.56
C LYS A 9 13.92 9.90 -6.72
N SER A 10 15.14 9.70 -7.17
CA SER A 10 16.39 10.25 -6.61
C SER A 10 17.17 10.95 -7.71
N GLU A 11 18.25 11.64 -7.35
CA GLU A 11 19.16 12.26 -8.34
C GLU A 11 19.77 11.20 -9.27
N ASP A 12 20.10 10.02 -8.72
CA ASP A 12 20.69 8.89 -9.46
C ASP A 12 19.68 8.05 -10.26
N GLY A 13 18.39 8.44 -10.29
CA GLY A 13 17.36 7.77 -11.08
C GLY A 13 16.11 7.38 -10.30
N TYR A 14 15.53 6.22 -10.63
CA TYR A 14 14.25 5.78 -10.11
C TYR A 14 14.40 4.44 -9.37
N PRO A 15 14.63 4.46 -8.04
CA PRO A 15 14.68 3.24 -7.24
C PRO A 15 13.42 2.40 -7.46
N ALA A 16 13.60 1.11 -7.71
CA ALA A 16 12.51 0.19 -8.01
C ALA A 16 12.66 -1.12 -7.23
N LEU A 17 11.52 -1.71 -6.86
CA LEU A 17 11.44 -3.08 -6.40
C LEU A 17 11.28 -4.00 -7.61
N LEU A 18 12.20 -4.95 -7.77
CA LEU A 18 12.05 -6.01 -8.76
C LEU A 18 11.07 -7.05 -8.20
N PRO A 19 9.93 -7.34 -8.87
CA PRO A 19 8.93 -8.27 -8.34
C PRO A 19 9.50 -9.64 -7.97
N GLN A 20 10.42 -10.16 -8.78
CA GLN A 20 11.11 -11.44 -8.55
C GLN A 20 11.97 -11.46 -7.29
N MET A 21 12.35 -10.30 -6.77
CA MET A 21 13.18 -10.14 -5.57
C MET A 21 12.35 -9.81 -4.33
N ALA A 22 11.02 -9.64 -4.46
CA ALA A 22 10.11 -9.29 -3.37
C ALA A 22 9.89 -10.45 -2.37
N ASN A 23 10.45 -11.63 -2.63
CA ASN A 23 10.48 -12.76 -1.69
C ASN A 23 11.54 -12.62 -0.59
N ARG A 24 12.32 -11.53 -0.58
CA ARG A 24 13.29 -11.23 0.47
C ARG A 24 12.67 -10.28 1.49
N HIS A 25 13.02 -10.48 2.76
CA HIS A 25 12.64 -9.55 3.82
C HIS A 25 13.31 -8.18 3.60
N GLY A 26 12.55 -7.12 3.86
CA GLY A 26 13.02 -5.74 3.81
C GLY A 26 12.65 -5.00 5.09
N LEU A 27 13.32 -3.87 5.33
CA LEU A 27 13.08 -3.00 6.48
C LEU A 27 12.85 -1.57 6.00
N ILE A 28 11.68 -1.03 6.32
CA ILE A 28 11.40 0.40 6.16
C ILE A 28 11.61 1.06 7.52
N THR A 29 12.62 1.91 7.63
CA THR A 29 12.96 2.64 8.87
C THR A 29 13.07 4.14 8.61
N GLY A 30 12.91 4.95 9.65
CA GLY A 30 12.94 6.41 9.56
C GLY A 30 12.22 7.08 10.72
N ALA A 31 12.47 8.37 10.93
CA ALA A 31 11.81 9.15 11.97
C ALA A 31 10.31 9.36 11.68
N THR A 32 9.57 9.90 12.64
CA THR A 32 8.16 10.28 12.42
C THR A 32 8.09 11.37 11.35
N GLY A 33 7.13 11.25 10.42
CA GLY A 33 6.96 12.21 9.33
C GLY A 33 7.87 12.00 8.11
N THR A 34 8.76 11.00 8.11
CA THR A 34 9.67 10.73 6.97
C THR A 34 9.06 9.82 5.89
N GLY A 35 7.73 9.66 5.87
CA GLY A 35 7.04 8.94 4.80
C GLY A 35 6.98 7.41 4.92
N LYS A 36 7.33 6.80 6.06
CA LYS A 36 7.26 5.33 6.25
C LYS A 36 5.92 4.71 5.82
N THR A 37 4.81 5.27 6.30
CA THR A 37 3.45 4.83 5.95
C THR A 37 3.20 4.96 4.45
N VAL A 38 3.54 6.11 3.85
CA VAL A 38 3.34 6.36 2.41
C VAL A 38 4.19 5.42 1.56
N THR A 39 5.42 5.11 1.97
CA THR A 39 6.27 4.13 1.30
C THR A 39 5.64 2.74 1.35
N LEU A 40 5.15 2.31 2.52
CA LEU A 40 4.49 1.02 2.68
C LEU A 40 3.21 0.92 1.83
N GLN A 41 2.38 1.96 1.82
CA GLN A 41 1.18 2.04 0.97
C GLN A 41 1.57 1.93 -0.52
N SER A 42 2.51 2.73 -1.00
CA SER A 42 2.92 2.71 -2.41
C SER A 42 3.45 1.34 -2.85
N MET A 43 4.17 0.63 -1.97
CA MET A 43 4.59 -0.74 -2.23
C MET A 43 3.39 -1.70 -2.32
N ALA A 44 2.46 -1.61 -1.38
CA ALA A 44 1.27 -2.46 -1.34
C ALA A 44 0.37 -2.26 -2.58
N GLU A 45 0.14 -1.01 -2.97
CA GLU A 45 -0.62 -0.64 -4.18
C GLU A 45 -0.02 -1.25 -5.44
N ARG A 46 1.31 -1.12 -5.61
CA ARG A 46 2.02 -1.65 -6.79
C ARG A 46 2.04 -3.17 -6.84
N LEU A 47 2.20 -3.82 -5.69
CA LEU A 47 2.12 -5.27 -5.59
C LEU A 47 0.71 -5.76 -5.91
N SER A 48 -0.32 -5.10 -5.35
CA SER A 48 -1.72 -5.40 -5.64
C SER A 48 -2.04 -5.21 -7.13
N PHE A 49 -1.56 -4.12 -7.74
CA PHE A 49 -1.69 -3.87 -9.18
C PHE A 49 -1.02 -4.95 -10.03
N ALA A 50 0.10 -5.51 -9.58
CA ALA A 50 0.78 -6.63 -10.22
C ALA A 50 0.10 -7.99 -9.95
N GLY A 51 -1.05 -8.02 -9.27
CA GLY A 51 -1.78 -9.24 -8.93
C GLY A 51 -1.20 -10.02 -7.75
N VAL A 52 -0.30 -9.42 -6.97
CA VAL A 52 0.29 -10.03 -5.77
C VAL A 52 -0.55 -9.67 -4.55
N PRO A 53 -1.14 -10.64 -3.83
CA PRO A 53 -1.87 -10.37 -2.61
C PRO A 53 -0.93 -9.82 -1.53
N VAL A 54 -1.34 -8.74 -0.87
CA VAL A 54 -0.58 -8.10 0.21
C VAL A 54 -1.39 -8.16 1.50
N PHE A 55 -0.78 -8.73 2.54
CA PHE A 55 -1.35 -8.76 3.89
C PHE A 55 -0.58 -7.78 4.77
N MET A 56 -1.28 -6.88 5.47
CA MET A 56 -0.68 -5.86 6.32
C MET A 56 -1.43 -5.72 7.64
N ALA A 57 -0.68 -5.52 8.71
CA ALA A 57 -1.23 -5.14 10.01
C ALA A 57 -1.34 -3.61 10.08
N ASP A 58 -2.56 -3.10 10.20
CA ASP A 58 -2.83 -1.67 10.36
C ASP A 58 -3.08 -1.32 11.82
N VAL A 59 -2.01 -1.11 12.58
CA VAL A 59 -2.10 -0.82 14.03
C VAL A 59 -2.58 0.60 14.30
N LYS A 60 -2.34 1.53 13.36
CA LYS A 60 -2.64 2.97 13.54
C LYS A 60 -3.91 3.42 12.81
N GLY A 61 -4.48 2.57 11.97
CA GLY A 61 -5.60 2.92 11.09
C GLY A 61 -5.18 3.76 9.89
N ASP A 62 -3.89 3.95 9.66
CA ASP A 62 -3.37 4.83 8.61
C ASP A 62 -3.19 4.14 7.26
N LEU A 63 -3.34 2.81 7.17
CA LEU A 63 -3.27 2.04 5.92
C LEU A 63 -4.64 1.80 5.30
N SER A 64 -5.70 1.72 6.12
CA SER A 64 -7.05 1.38 5.67
C SER A 64 -7.61 2.29 4.57
N GLY A 65 -7.14 3.54 4.48
CA GLY A 65 -7.56 4.52 3.47
C GLY A 65 -7.27 4.13 2.02
N MET A 66 -6.40 3.16 1.74
CA MET A 66 -6.07 2.73 0.36
C MET A 66 -7.28 2.16 -0.40
N GLY A 67 -8.34 1.77 0.30
CA GLY A 67 -9.59 1.27 -0.29
C GLY A 67 -10.44 2.33 -0.98
N VAL A 68 -10.05 3.60 -0.90
CA VAL A 68 -10.77 4.73 -1.51
C VAL A 68 -9.80 5.52 -2.39
N ALA A 69 -10.28 6.03 -3.51
CA ALA A 69 -9.50 6.91 -4.37
C ALA A 69 -9.12 8.18 -3.59
N GLY A 70 -7.83 8.50 -3.58
CA GLY A 70 -7.32 9.67 -2.85
C GLY A 70 -7.90 10.99 -3.37
N THR A 71 -8.25 11.90 -2.46
CA THR A 71 -8.72 13.24 -2.83
C THR A 71 -7.53 14.12 -3.24
N PRO A 72 -7.58 14.78 -4.42
CA PRO A 72 -6.54 15.72 -4.82
C PRO A 72 -6.44 16.88 -3.83
N SER A 73 -5.28 17.05 -3.21
CA SER A 73 -4.95 18.21 -2.37
C SER A 73 -3.89 19.07 -3.06
N GLU A 74 -3.83 20.37 -2.75
CA GLU A 74 -2.81 21.27 -3.30
C GLU A 74 -1.39 20.74 -3.08
N LYS A 75 -1.12 20.18 -1.89
CA LYS A 75 0.16 19.57 -1.55
C LYS A 75 0.48 18.36 -2.43
N LEU A 76 -0.52 17.51 -2.70
CA LEU A 76 -0.36 16.34 -3.57
C LEU A 76 -0.14 16.76 -5.03
N LEU A 77 -0.95 17.68 -5.54
CA LEU A 77 -0.84 18.20 -6.92
C LEU A 77 0.51 18.87 -7.16
N LYS A 78 0.98 19.69 -6.23
CA LYS A 78 2.32 20.30 -6.29
C LYS A 78 3.40 19.21 -6.33
N ARG A 79 3.28 18.17 -5.51
CA ARG A 79 4.26 17.07 -5.50
C ARG A 79 4.26 16.26 -6.79
N ILE A 80 3.09 16.00 -7.37
CA ILE A 80 2.95 15.34 -8.68
C ILE A 80 3.66 16.15 -9.76
N ALA A 81 3.45 17.47 -9.77
CA ALA A 81 4.11 18.38 -10.71
C ALA A 81 5.64 18.40 -10.53
N GLU A 82 6.13 18.47 -9.29
CA GLU A 82 7.58 18.38 -8.98
C GLU A 82 8.20 17.05 -9.45
N LEU A 83 7.44 15.96 -9.38
CA LEU A 83 7.91 14.64 -9.81
C LEU A 83 7.85 14.47 -11.34
N GLY A 84 7.04 15.27 -12.04
CA GLY A 84 6.79 15.14 -13.47
C GLY A 84 5.91 13.94 -13.80
N LEU A 85 4.93 13.63 -12.95
CA LEU A 85 4.02 12.50 -13.12
C LEU A 85 2.80 12.92 -13.95
N ASP A 86 2.92 12.82 -15.26
CA ASP A 86 1.81 13.11 -16.18
C ASP A 86 0.71 12.04 -16.07
N GLY A 87 -0.55 12.46 -16.11
CA GLY A 87 -1.70 11.55 -16.11
C GLY A 87 -2.02 10.89 -14.76
N PHE A 88 -1.42 11.35 -13.66
CA PHE A 88 -1.76 10.84 -12.32
C PHE A 88 -3.26 10.97 -12.05
N THR A 89 -3.90 9.82 -11.85
CA THR A 89 -5.32 9.73 -11.49
C THR A 89 -5.44 8.92 -10.21
N PRO A 90 -6.02 9.46 -9.14
CA PRO A 90 -6.28 8.69 -7.93
C PRO A 90 -7.19 7.50 -8.22
N TYR A 91 -6.89 6.35 -7.62
CA TYR A 91 -7.69 5.14 -7.76
C TYR A 91 -7.83 4.44 -6.41
N ALA A 92 -8.88 3.64 -6.27
CA ALA A 92 -9.10 2.80 -5.11
C ALA A 92 -8.43 1.43 -5.31
N ASN A 93 -7.84 0.88 -4.25
CA ASN A 93 -7.31 -0.48 -4.27
C ASN A 93 -8.38 -1.48 -3.80
N PRO A 94 -8.39 -2.72 -4.33
CA PRO A 94 -9.20 -3.78 -3.76
C PRO A 94 -8.66 -4.10 -2.36
N VAL A 95 -9.51 -3.93 -1.34
CA VAL A 95 -9.15 -4.18 0.06
C VAL A 95 -10.20 -5.06 0.74
N ALA A 96 -9.75 -5.93 1.63
CA ALA A 96 -10.59 -6.65 2.56
C ALA A 96 -10.11 -6.36 3.97
N PHE A 97 -10.99 -5.81 4.81
CA PHE A 97 -10.65 -5.49 6.19
C PHE A 97 -10.87 -6.70 7.08
N TRP A 98 -9.81 -7.11 7.77
CA TRP A 98 -9.81 -8.23 8.68
C TRP A 98 -9.69 -7.68 10.10
N ASP A 99 -10.63 -8.06 10.96
CA ASP A 99 -10.73 -7.56 12.32
C ASP A 99 -10.49 -8.68 13.32
N VAL A 100 -9.58 -8.42 14.27
CA VAL A 100 -9.26 -9.35 15.36
C VAL A 100 -10.44 -9.51 16.32
N PHE A 101 -11.23 -8.44 16.51
CA PHE A 101 -12.39 -8.41 17.41
C PHE A 101 -13.71 -8.67 16.69
N GLY A 102 -13.73 -8.59 15.35
CA GLY A 102 -14.92 -8.84 14.53
C GLY A 102 -15.98 -7.73 14.61
N GLU A 103 -15.60 -6.50 14.93
CA GLU A 103 -16.52 -5.38 15.08
C GLU A 103 -16.73 -4.62 13.76
N ASN A 104 -15.65 -4.38 13.00
CA ASN A 104 -15.64 -3.47 11.85
C ASN A 104 -15.18 -4.15 10.54
N GLY A 105 -14.96 -5.45 10.56
CA GLY A 105 -14.42 -6.19 9.41
C GLY A 105 -14.67 -7.70 9.50
N ILE A 106 -14.07 -8.42 8.57
CA ILE A 106 -14.13 -9.89 8.50
C ILE A 106 -13.41 -10.44 9.74
N PRO A 107 -14.08 -11.26 10.57
CA PRO A 107 -13.45 -11.81 11.76
C PRO A 107 -12.28 -12.72 11.37
N ILE A 108 -11.11 -12.46 11.94
CA ILE A 108 -9.90 -13.28 11.69
C ILE A 108 -10.05 -14.67 12.30
N ARG A 109 -10.80 -14.78 13.39
CA ARG A 109 -11.07 -16.06 14.07
C ARG A 109 -12.44 -16.56 13.67
N ALA A 110 -12.48 -17.74 13.06
CA ALA A 110 -13.68 -18.53 12.94
C ALA A 110 -13.93 -19.29 14.26
N THR A 111 -15.19 -19.35 14.66
CA THR A 111 -15.70 -20.22 15.73
C THR A 111 -16.26 -21.50 15.12
N VAL A 112 -16.39 -22.56 15.93
CA VAL A 112 -16.98 -23.83 15.46
C VAL A 112 -18.40 -23.62 14.92
N SER A 113 -19.14 -22.69 15.50
CA SER A 113 -20.48 -22.30 15.06
C SER A 113 -20.54 -21.73 13.64
N ASP A 114 -19.44 -21.13 13.15
CA ASP A 114 -19.37 -20.53 11.81
C ASP A 114 -19.26 -21.57 10.69
N MET A 115 -18.92 -22.81 11.02
CA MET A 115 -18.82 -23.91 10.05
C MET A 115 -20.13 -24.69 9.86
N GLY A 116 -21.21 -24.29 10.53
CA GLY A 116 -22.47 -25.03 10.58
C GLY A 116 -22.49 -26.12 11.66
N PRO A 117 -23.64 -26.78 11.89
CA PRO A 117 -23.72 -27.94 12.78
C PRO A 117 -22.86 -29.12 12.31
#